data_AF-A0A0A0I5Q3-F1
#
_entry.id   AF-A0A0A0I5Q3-F1
#
_cell.length_a   1.000
_cell.length_b   1.000
_cell.length_c   1.000
_cell.angle_alpha   90.00
_cell.angle_beta   90.00
_cell.angle_gamma   90.00
#
_symmetry.space_group_name_H-M   'P 1'
#
loop_
_entity.id
_entity.type
_entity.pdbx_description
1 polymer ?
#
loop_
_entity_poly.entity_id
_entity_poly.type
_entity_poly.pdbx_seq_one_letter_code
_entity_poly.pdbx_strand_id
1 'polypeptide(L)'
;MGSYFSKLPNKLFYAKDKEDKSILLECNNDFKSLMVLDYLYTYTTRNNLTVFILEDLIITSGYKPNRSKGQTNEQFKNILVKLQELKIIDSTIDMNNIKPSQFIKCTLDLFNKDSKNNDVEFIQLYDYEKDKILQCVYDVDRIRLLFYYCYIKSRIYRRVKGNDMVIYGGRAEVCFPSYQMIKYDLGLSDGVIDKYNNILSELDMIRIDNAGLWYYKSDKNKVVRESPNFYTLYTEQEEVWKNNLKEAIKYYKKSDINRDKVFTNTRQYKNNNKNINGFISRVEQLKREGKATPEQLEKLSEYKKSIHEDSTIETLLNQNVNIPLSEIYMNYFNSSKSDKYYDLENELGLIDNDGYLIVEWDYYKWVMINYTDDKKDYYINCINKHIKDKESKIKHIGLRNL
;
A
#
# COMPACT_ATOMS: atom_id res chain seq x y z
N MET A 1 -9.81 1.72 34.15
CA MET A 1 -8.91 0.57 33.95
C MET A 1 -8.01 0.89 32.77
N GLY A 2 -6.70 0.70 32.88
CA GLY A 2 -5.82 0.84 31.71
C GLY A 2 -6.22 -0.21 30.67
N SER A 3 -6.53 0.20 29.44
CA SER A 3 -6.83 -0.74 28.37
C SER A 3 -5.55 -1.47 27.98
N TYR A 4 -5.51 -2.78 28.23
CA TYR A 4 -4.43 -3.63 27.75
C TYR A 4 -4.37 -3.56 26.22
N PHE A 5 -3.15 -3.63 25.68
CA PHE A 5 -2.91 -3.61 24.24
C PHE A 5 -1.72 -4.49 23.88
N SER A 6 -1.76 -5.03 22.68
CA SER A 6 -0.57 -5.59 22.02
C SER A 6 0.05 -4.57 21.07
N LYS A 7 1.38 -4.62 20.93
CA LYS A 7 2.05 -3.93 19.82
C LYS A 7 2.17 -4.89 18.65
N LEU A 8 1.79 -4.43 17.46
CA LEU A 8 1.89 -5.19 16.22
C LEU A 8 2.74 -4.40 15.22
N PRO A 9 3.77 -5.02 14.61
CA PRO A 9 4.65 -4.31 13.69
C PRO A 9 3.91 -3.97 12.39
N ASN A 10 4.19 -2.80 11.82
CA ASN A 10 3.60 -2.39 10.55
C ASN A 10 3.97 -3.34 9.40
N LYS A 11 5.16 -3.96 9.46
CA LYS A 11 5.63 -5.00 8.52
C LYS A 11 4.70 -6.22 8.48
N LEU A 12 3.83 -6.42 9.49
CA LEU A 12 2.77 -7.43 9.41
C LEU A 12 1.84 -7.19 8.22
N PHE A 13 1.51 -5.92 7.97
CA PHE A 13 0.42 -5.55 7.07
C PHE A 13 0.92 -5.13 5.68
N TYR A 14 2.09 -4.50 5.60
CA TYR A 14 2.66 -4.03 4.33
C TYR A 14 4.18 -3.91 4.43
N ALA A 15 4.87 -4.01 3.29
CA ALA A 15 6.29 -3.66 3.18
C ALA A 15 6.45 -2.20 2.74
N LYS A 16 7.51 -1.55 3.22
CA LYS A 16 7.88 -0.20 2.76
C LYS A 16 8.63 -0.27 1.43
N ASP A 17 9.56 -1.21 1.34
CA ASP A 17 10.37 -1.46 0.17
C ASP A 17 9.69 -2.50 -0.73
N LYS A 18 9.83 -2.32 -2.05
CA LYS A 18 9.09 -3.09 -3.05
C LYS A 18 9.57 -4.53 -3.20
N GLU A 19 10.83 -4.76 -2.87
CA GLU A 19 11.47 -6.07 -2.91
C GLU A 19 11.13 -6.91 -1.67
N ASP A 20 10.68 -6.25 -0.60
CA ASP A 20 10.28 -6.87 0.65
C ASP A 20 8.82 -7.32 0.61
N LYS A 21 8.54 -8.44 1.27
CA LYS A 21 7.18 -8.89 1.54
C LYS A 21 6.77 -8.52 2.96
N SER A 22 5.48 -8.25 3.14
CA SER A 22 4.89 -8.19 4.47
C SER A 22 4.89 -9.59 5.11
N ILE A 23 4.82 -9.65 6.44
CA ILE A 23 4.72 -10.95 7.15
C ILE A 23 3.47 -11.72 6.69
N LEU A 24 2.36 -11.02 6.38
CA LEU A 24 1.17 -11.64 5.80
C LEU A 24 1.48 -12.37 4.49
N LEU A 25 2.19 -11.71 3.57
CA LEU A 25 2.55 -12.28 2.27
C LEU A 25 3.54 -13.45 2.43
N GLU A 26 4.52 -13.34 3.33
CA GLU A 26 5.43 -14.45 3.66
C GLU A 26 4.71 -15.66 4.27
N CYS A 27 3.61 -15.40 5.00
CA CYS A 27 2.72 -16.41 5.54
C CYS A 27 1.61 -16.84 4.55
N ASN A 28 1.81 -16.64 3.23
CA ASN A 28 0.86 -17.03 2.18
C ASN A 28 -0.56 -16.45 2.35
N ASN A 29 -0.67 -15.21 2.82
CA ASN A 29 -1.94 -14.54 3.13
C ASN A 29 -2.78 -15.25 4.21
N ASP A 30 -2.15 -15.97 5.14
CA ASP A 30 -2.86 -16.47 6.32
C ASP A 30 -3.02 -15.36 7.37
N PHE A 31 -4.23 -14.82 7.44
CA PHE A 31 -4.63 -13.77 8.38
C PHE A 31 -4.54 -14.18 9.85
N LYS A 32 -4.37 -15.48 10.16
CA LYS A 32 -4.05 -15.96 11.51
C LYS A 32 -2.72 -15.45 12.04
N SER A 33 -1.82 -15.01 11.15
CA SER A 33 -0.56 -14.36 11.52
C SER A 33 -0.75 -13.22 12.51
N LEU A 34 -1.86 -12.46 12.38
CA LEU A 34 -2.25 -11.45 13.36
C LEU A 34 -2.45 -12.02 14.76
N MET A 35 -3.22 -13.10 14.88
CA MET A 35 -3.52 -13.71 16.18
C MET A 35 -2.27 -14.36 16.79
N VAL A 36 -1.40 -14.94 15.95
CA VAL A 36 -0.11 -15.47 16.40
C VAL A 36 0.77 -14.37 16.98
N LEU A 37 0.93 -13.25 16.27
CA LEU A 37 1.76 -12.14 16.76
C LEU A 37 1.14 -11.43 17.97
N ASP A 38 -0.19 -11.27 18.01
CA ASP A 38 -0.93 -10.75 19.17
C ASP A 38 -0.67 -11.60 20.42
N TYR A 39 -0.81 -12.93 20.29
CA TYR A 39 -0.51 -13.87 21.37
C TYR A 39 0.96 -13.79 21.78
N LEU A 40 1.89 -13.92 20.84
CA LEU A 40 3.32 -13.95 21.17
C LEU A 40 3.72 -12.68 21.92
N TYR A 41 3.28 -11.50 21.47
CA TYR A 41 3.54 -10.25 22.18
C TYR A 41 2.92 -10.25 23.59
N THR A 42 1.66 -10.64 23.71
CA THR A 42 0.88 -10.62 24.96
C THR A 42 1.50 -11.50 26.04
N TYR A 43 2.02 -12.67 25.65
CA TYR A 43 2.59 -13.67 26.55
C TYR A 43 4.12 -13.59 26.65
N THR A 44 4.75 -12.58 26.04
CA THR A 44 6.17 -12.31 26.22
C THR A 44 6.42 -11.66 27.58
N THR A 45 7.33 -12.24 28.37
CA THR A 45 7.77 -11.66 29.63
C THR A 45 8.62 -10.41 29.40
N ARG A 46 8.81 -9.59 30.46
CA ARG A 46 9.69 -8.40 30.39
C ARG A 46 11.15 -8.71 30.02
N ASN A 47 11.59 -9.96 30.20
CA ASN A 47 12.92 -10.42 29.80
C ASN A 47 12.97 -10.90 28.34
N ASN A 48 11.99 -10.52 27.51
CA ASN A 48 11.83 -10.93 26.12
C ASN A 48 11.73 -12.45 25.91
N LEU A 49 11.14 -13.15 26.88
CA LEU A 49 10.98 -14.60 26.83
C LEU A 49 9.51 -15.00 26.72
N THR A 50 9.20 -15.88 25.77
CA THR A 50 7.88 -16.47 25.57
C THR A 50 7.97 -17.98 25.72
N VAL A 51 7.05 -18.56 26.48
CA VAL A 51 6.91 -20.01 26.64
C VAL A 51 5.46 -20.38 26.36
N PHE A 52 5.24 -21.26 25.39
CA PHE A 52 3.89 -21.65 24.96
C PHE A 52 3.86 -23.08 24.45
N ILE A 53 2.66 -23.62 24.27
CA ILE A 53 2.41 -24.83 23.49
C ILE A 53 1.50 -24.46 22.30
N LEU A 54 1.64 -25.15 21.18
CA LEU A 54 0.88 -24.84 19.96
C LEU A 54 -0.63 -24.96 20.19
N GLU A 55 -1.08 -25.92 21.01
CA GLU A 55 -2.50 -26.09 21.33
C GLU A 55 -3.10 -24.89 22.07
N ASP A 56 -2.36 -24.32 23.04
CA ASP A 56 -2.77 -23.15 23.82
C ASP A 56 -2.81 -21.89 22.96
N LEU A 57 -1.81 -21.71 22.09
CA LEU A 57 -1.77 -20.63 21.09
C LEU A 57 -3.03 -20.64 20.21
N ILE A 58 -3.42 -21.82 19.71
CA ILE A 58 -4.60 -21.99 18.85
C ILE A 58 -5.88 -21.64 19.60
N ILE A 59 -6.05 -22.19 20.81
CA ILE A 59 -7.25 -21.98 21.63
C ILE A 59 -7.40 -20.52 22.03
N THR A 60 -6.32 -19.90 22.52
CA THR A 60 -6.30 -18.49 22.92
C THR A 60 -6.55 -17.55 21.74
N SER A 61 -6.14 -17.95 20.53
CA SER A 61 -6.46 -17.25 19.29
C SER A 61 -7.91 -17.41 18.82
N GLY A 62 -8.76 -18.10 19.58
CA GLY A 62 -10.19 -18.30 19.28
C GLY A 62 -10.48 -19.45 18.31
N TYR A 63 -9.51 -20.35 18.08
CA TYR A 63 -9.66 -21.47 17.16
C TYR A 63 -9.75 -22.82 17.89
N LYS A 64 -10.28 -23.83 17.19
CA LYS A 64 -10.28 -25.21 17.66
C LYS A 64 -9.09 -25.96 17.06
N PRO A 65 -8.29 -26.69 17.86
CA PRO A 65 -7.24 -27.56 17.35
C PRO A 65 -7.80 -28.59 16.36
N ASN A 66 -7.13 -28.75 15.22
CA ASN A 66 -7.47 -29.73 14.20
C ASN A 66 -6.19 -30.26 13.54
N ARG A 67 -5.96 -31.56 13.69
CA ARG A 67 -4.73 -32.26 13.26
C ARG A 67 -4.75 -32.72 11.81
N SER A 68 -5.88 -32.64 11.13
CA SER A 68 -5.98 -33.04 9.72
C SER A 68 -5.10 -32.14 8.84
N LYS A 69 -4.59 -32.70 7.74
CA LYS A 69 -3.70 -31.99 6.81
C LYS A 69 -4.35 -30.70 6.28
N GLY A 70 -3.58 -29.62 6.26
CA GLY A 70 -3.99 -28.28 5.83
C GLY A 70 -4.93 -27.54 6.80
N GLN A 71 -5.26 -28.13 7.95
CA GLN A 71 -6.16 -27.52 8.93
C GLN A 71 -5.39 -26.65 9.94
N THR A 72 -6.13 -26.16 10.95
CA THR A 72 -5.68 -25.16 11.93
C THR A 72 -4.30 -25.44 12.53
N ASN A 73 -3.98 -26.67 12.94
CA ASN A 73 -2.66 -26.94 13.54
C ASN A 73 -1.53 -26.73 12.54
N GLU A 74 -1.70 -27.17 11.29
CA GLU A 74 -0.70 -27.00 10.24
C GLU A 74 -0.58 -25.51 9.83
N GLN A 75 -1.69 -24.79 9.76
CA GLN A 75 -1.72 -23.35 9.48
C GLN A 75 -0.93 -22.52 10.51
N PHE A 76 -1.22 -22.71 11.80
CA PHE A 76 -0.48 -22.04 12.89
C PHE A 76 0.99 -22.44 12.91
N LYS A 77 1.29 -23.72 12.70
CA LYS A 77 2.67 -24.20 12.62
C LYS A 77 3.43 -23.57 11.45
N ASN A 78 2.84 -23.49 10.26
CA ASN A 78 3.45 -22.87 9.09
C ASN A 78 3.74 -21.38 9.33
N ILE A 79 2.87 -20.66 10.04
CA ILE A 79 3.14 -19.28 10.47
C ILE A 79 4.36 -19.24 11.39
N LEU A 80 4.43 -20.08 12.42
CA LEU A 80 5.58 -20.12 13.34
C LEU A 80 6.90 -20.44 12.62
N VAL A 81 6.87 -21.36 11.65
CA VAL A 81 8.01 -21.66 10.78
C VAL A 81 8.46 -20.41 10.03
N LYS A 82 7.52 -19.70 9.38
CA LYS A 82 7.84 -18.45 8.67
C LYS A 82 8.38 -17.36 9.59
N LEU A 83 7.84 -17.22 10.79
CA LEU A 83 8.37 -16.27 11.77
C LEU A 83 9.79 -16.65 12.24
N GLN A 84 10.13 -17.94 12.33
CA GLN A 84 11.50 -18.40 12.62
C GLN A 84 12.45 -18.12 11.46
N GLU A 85 12.03 -18.39 10.20
CA GLU A 85 12.82 -18.09 8.99
C GLU A 85 13.13 -16.59 8.86
N LEU A 86 12.15 -15.74 9.18
CA LEU A 86 12.28 -14.28 9.19
C LEU A 86 13.07 -13.74 10.40
N LYS A 87 13.56 -14.61 11.28
CA LYS A 87 14.25 -14.26 12.54
C LYS A 87 13.42 -13.40 13.51
N ILE A 88 12.10 -13.40 13.35
CA ILE A 88 11.17 -12.75 14.28
C ILE A 88 11.07 -13.57 15.57
N ILE A 89 11.15 -14.90 15.45
CA ILE A 89 11.22 -15.83 16.56
C ILE A 89 12.60 -16.47 16.56
N ASP A 90 13.32 -16.35 17.68
CA ASP A 90 14.54 -17.12 17.91
C ASP A 90 14.27 -18.23 18.93
N SER A 91 14.52 -19.47 18.51
CA SER A 91 14.30 -20.68 19.31
C SER A 91 15.25 -21.78 18.87
N THR A 92 15.72 -22.58 19.83
CA THR A 92 16.48 -23.80 19.56
C THR A 92 15.63 -24.96 19.05
N ILE A 93 14.30 -24.84 19.14
CA ILE A 93 13.36 -25.84 18.63
C ILE A 93 13.04 -25.54 17.17
N ASP A 94 13.16 -26.55 16.32
CA ASP A 94 12.73 -26.49 14.92
C ASP A 94 11.19 -26.50 14.83
N MET A 95 10.61 -25.37 14.39
CA MET A 95 9.17 -25.19 14.25
C MET A 95 8.55 -26.14 13.22
N ASN A 96 9.33 -26.70 12.29
CA ASN A 96 8.85 -27.67 11.31
C ASN A 96 8.49 -29.02 11.94
N ASN A 97 8.91 -29.29 13.18
CA ASN A 97 8.76 -30.60 13.81
C ASN A 97 8.08 -30.57 15.20
N ILE A 98 7.47 -29.43 15.56
CA ILE A 98 6.79 -29.28 16.86
C ILE A 98 5.56 -30.18 16.99
N LYS A 99 5.35 -30.72 18.20
CA LYS A 99 4.11 -31.40 18.61
C LYS A 99 3.14 -30.41 19.27
N PRO A 100 1.81 -30.61 19.17
CA PRO A 100 0.82 -29.68 19.75
C PRO A 100 1.00 -29.36 21.24
N SER A 101 1.42 -30.36 22.04
CA SER A 101 1.59 -30.26 23.49
C SER A 101 3.04 -30.01 23.93
N GLN A 102 3.96 -29.77 23.00
CA GLN A 102 5.37 -29.53 23.31
C GLN A 102 5.57 -28.08 23.78
N PHE A 103 6.26 -27.90 24.91
CA PHE A 103 6.69 -26.58 25.35
C PHE A 103 7.75 -26.01 24.40
N ILE A 104 7.43 -24.84 23.86
CA ILE A 104 8.29 -24.07 22.98
C ILE A 104 8.75 -22.85 23.77
N LYS A 105 10.06 -22.61 23.77
CA LYS A 105 10.69 -21.46 24.40
C LYS A 105 11.36 -20.62 23.31
N CYS A 106 11.05 -19.34 23.25
CA CYS A 106 11.64 -18.44 22.26
C CYS A 106 11.79 -17.01 22.78
N THR A 107 12.62 -16.22 22.09
CA THR A 107 12.67 -14.76 22.20
C THR A 107 12.09 -14.13 20.95
N LEU A 108 11.65 -12.87 21.05
CA LEU A 108 11.02 -12.15 19.94
C LEU A 108 11.89 -10.97 19.48
N ASP A 109 11.99 -10.80 18.17
CA ASP A 109 12.54 -9.60 17.53
C ASP A 109 11.51 -9.06 16.53
N LEU A 110 10.51 -8.35 17.06
CA LEU A 110 9.33 -7.92 16.31
C LEU A 110 9.44 -6.52 15.70
N PHE A 111 10.27 -5.64 16.28
CA PHE A 111 10.17 -4.20 16.05
C PHE A 111 11.50 -3.61 15.63
N ASN A 112 11.45 -2.79 14.59
CA ASN A 112 12.53 -1.86 14.28
C ASN A 112 12.74 -0.91 15.47
N LYS A 113 13.99 -0.51 15.68
CA LYS A 113 14.39 0.39 16.77
C LYS A 113 14.88 1.72 16.21
N ASP A 114 14.51 2.82 16.86
CA ASP A 114 15.13 4.12 16.59
C ASP A 114 16.55 4.21 17.17
N SER A 115 17.24 5.33 16.92
CA SER A 115 18.59 5.60 17.45
C SER A 115 18.67 5.66 18.98
N LYS A 116 17.52 5.68 19.67
CA LYS A 116 17.40 5.67 21.13
C LYS A 116 16.91 4.32 21.65
N ASN A 117 16.90 3.29 20.81
CA ASN A 117 16.45 1.93 21.12
C ASN A 117 14.95 1.81 21.49
N ASN A 118 14.12 2.76 21.05
CA ASN A 118 12.67 2.64 21.18
C ASN A 118 12.10 1.86 20.00
N ASP A 119 11.08 1.03 20.26
CA ASP A 119 10.28 0.45 19.18
C ASP A 119 9.72 1.56 18.28
N VAL A 120 9.76 1.35 16.97
CA VAL A 120 9.11 2.19 15.98
C VAL A 120 8.29 1.34 15.02
N GLU A 121 7.45 2.00 14.21
CA GLU A 121 6.71 1.34 13.13
C GLU A 121 5.80 0.21 13.59
N PHE A 122 5.00 0.50 14.63
CA PHE A 122 4.01 -0.43 15.16
C PHE A 122 2.68 0.27 15.41
N ILE A 123 1.62 -0.52 15.49
CA ILE A 123 0.34 -0.10 16.05
C ILE A 123 0.14 -0.68 17.44
N GLN A 124 -0.69 0.00 18.23
CA GLN A 124 -1.26 -0.58 19.45
C GLN A 124 -2.64 -1.10 19.11
N LEU A 125 -2.89 -2.41 19.26
CA LEU A 125 -4.22 -2.99 19.19
C LEU A 125 -4.74 -3.16 20.62
N TYR A 126 -5.75 -2.39 20.99
CA TYR A 126 -6.34 -2.51 22.33
C TYR A 126 -7.33 -3.67 22.39
N ASP A 127 -7.41 -4.33 23.54
CA ASP A 127 -8.31 -5.48 23.71
C ASP A 127 -9.78 -5.11 23.43
N TYR A 128 -10.22 -3.93 23.84
CA TYR A 128 -11.60 -3.49 23.57
C TYR A 128 -11.88 -3.31 22.06
N GLU A 129 -10.87 -2.92 21.26
CA GLU A 129 -11.00 -2.81 19.80
C GLU A 129 -11.07 -4.21 19.17
N LYS A 130 -10.20 -5.10 19.65
CA LYS A 130 -10.12 -6.51 19.23
C LYS A 130 -11.45 -7.22 19.52
N ASP A 131 -11.94 -7.14 20.76
CA ASP A 131 -13.18 -7.78 21.19
C ASP A 131 -14.39 -7.23 20.42
N LYS A 132 -14.47 -5.92 20.21
CA LYS A 132 -15.56 -5.29 19.47
C LYS A 132 -15.69 -5.84 18.05
N ILE A 133 -14.57 -6.13 17.37
CA ILE A 133 -14.58 -6.71 16.03
C ILE A 133 -14.81 -8.23 16.07
N LEU A 134 -14.13 -8.97 16.94
CA LEU A 134 -14.25 -10.44 17.00
C LEU A 134 -15.62 -10.92 17.48
N GLN A 135 -16.36 -10.08 18.21
CA GLN A 135 -17.70 -10.38 18.73
C GLN A 135 -18.82 -9.73 17.91
N CYS A 136 -18.51 -9.09 16.77
CA CYS A 136 -19.53 -8.41 15.97
C CYS A 136 -20.57 -9.39 15.40
N VAL A 137 -21.80 -8.90 15.20
CA VAL A 137 -22.94 -9.73 14.77
C VAL A 137 -22.97 -10.00 13.25
N TYR A 138 -22.08 -9.36 12.49
CA TYR A 138 -22.07 -9.47 11.04
C TYR A 138 -21.53 -10.83 10.59
N ASP A 139 -22.14 -11.36 9.53
CA ASP A 139 -21.69 -12.57 8.86
C ASP A 139 -20.49 -12.27 7.94
N VAL A 140 -19.29 -12.29 8.54
CA VAL A 140 -17.99 -12.07 7.90
C VAL A 140 -16.91 -12.89 8.59
N ASP A 141 -15.79 -13.09 7.89
CA ASP A 141 -14.55 -13.50 8.53
C ASP A 141 -14.03 -12.36 9.42
N ARG A 142 -14.31 -12.47 10.73
CA ARG A 142 -14.00 -11.43 11.72
C ARG A 142 -12.51 -11.23 11.93
N ILE A 143 -11.69 -12.24 11.66
CA ILE A 143 -10.23 -12.14 11.79
C ILE A 143 -9.66 -11.39 10.59
N ARG A 144 -10.17 -11.65 9.38
CA ARG A 144 -9.88 -10.79 8.21
C ARG A 144 -10.35 -9.35 8.40
N LEU A 145 -11.52 -9.14 8.99
CA LEU A 145 -12.03 -7.80 9.32
C LEU A 145 -11.12 -7.08 10.34
N LEU A 146 -10.70 -7.77 11.40
CA LEU A 146 -9.76 -7.25 12.39
C LEU A 146 -8.41 -6.92 11.74
N PHE A 147 -7.90 -7.80 10.87
CA PHE A 147 -6.67 -7.55 10.13
C PHE A 147 -6.78 -6.30 9.25
N TYR A 148 -7.91 -6.14 8.55
CA TYR A 148 -8.17 -4.94 7.75
C TYR A 148 -8.21 -3.67 8.59
N TYR A 149 -8.86 -3.71 9.76
CA TYR A 149 -8.84 -2.59 10.72
C TYR A 149 -7.41 -2.24 11.16
N CYS A 150 -6.61 -3.24 11.55
CA CYS A 150 -5.23 -3.06 11.94
C CYS A 150 -4.36 -2.52 10.79
N TYR A 151 -4.60 -2.95 9.55
CA TYR A 151 -3.95 -2.40 8.36
C TYR A 151 -4.26 -0.89 8.18
N ILE A 152 -5.53 -0.49 8.27
CA ILE A 152 -5.89 0.93 8.19
C ILE A 152 -5.21 1.71 9.30
N LYS A 153 -5.24 1.18 10.53
CA LYS A 153 -4.61 1.78 11.71
C LYS A 153 -3.09 1.93 11.55
N SER A 154 -2.41 1.00 10.88
CA SER A 154 -0.96 1.05 10.65
C SER A 154 -0.56 2.03 9.56
N ARG A 155 -1.45 2.30 8.59
CA ARG A 155 -1.26 3.31 7.55
C ARG A 155 -1.55 4.74 8.02
N ILE A 156 -2.37 4.93 9.07
CA ILE A 156 -2.73 6.26 9.58
C ILE A 156 -1.49 6.98 10.12
N TYR A 157 -1.22 8.18 9.58
CA TYR A 157 -0.24 9.08 10.17
C TYR A 157 -0.66 9.46 11.59
N ARG A 158 0.27 9.37 12.55
CA ARG A 158 0.07 9.79 13.93
C ARG A 158 0.92 11.01 14.24
N ARG A 159 0.31 12.01 14.86
CA ARG A 159 1.04 13.17 15.38
C ARG A 159 1.82 12.76 16.63
N VAL A 160 2.94 13.45 16.86
CA VAL A 160 3.67 13.35 18.12
C VAL A 160 2.79 13.88 19.26
N LYS A 161 2.77 13.19 20.40
CA LYS A 161 2.00 13.60 21.59
C LYS A 161 2.32 15.05 21.95
N GLY A 162 1.27 15.86 22.15
CA GLY A 162 1.37 17.28 22.51
C GLY A 162 1.00 18.26 21.39
N ASN A 163 0.94 17.81 20.13
CA ASN A 163 0.53 18.64 18.99
C ASN A 163 -0.95 18.44 18.66
N ASP A 164 -1.83 19.03 19.48
CA ASP A 164 -3.25 19.16 19.15
C ASP A 164 -3.43 19.99 17.86
N MET A 165 -4.19 19.46 16.89
CA MET A 165 -4.43 20.14 15.61
C MET A 165 -5.17 21.46 15.79
N VAL A 166 -6.12 21.52 16.72
CA VAL A 166 -6.94 22.70 16.99
C VAL A 166 -6.10 23.81 17.64
N ILE A 167 -5.11 23.43 18.46
CA ILE A 167 -4.29 24.38 19.24
C ILE A 167 -3.03 24.80 18.48
N TYR A 168 -2.33 23.89 17.82
CA TYR A 168 -1.00 24.14 17.26
C TYR A 168 -0.93 24.09 15.72
N GLY A 169 -2.01 23.67 15.05
CA GLY A 169 -1.95 23.30 13.64
C GLY A 169 -1.11 22.03 13.41
N GLY A 170 -1.35 21.32 12.30
CA GLY A 170 -0.59 20.10 11.98
C GLY A 170 -1.25 19.23 10.92
N ARG A 171 -0.51 18.21 10.45
CA ARG A 171 -1.01 17.22 9.48
C ARG A 171 -2.14 16.41 10.09
N ALA A 172 -3.19 16.18 9.30
CA ALA A 172 -4.32 15.34 9.68
C ALA A 172 -3.92 13.89 9.93
N GLU A 173 -4.49 13.27 10.98
CA GLU A 173 -4.26 11.86 11.30
C GLU A 173 -5.16 10.97 10.43
N VAL A 174 -4.75 10.85 9.17
CA VAL A 174 -5.46 10.07 8.17
C VAL A 174 -4.49 9.17 7.40
N CYS A 175 -5.06 8.19 6.71
CA CYS A 175 -4.44 7.56 5.54
C CYS A 175 -5.44 7.57 4.37
N PHE A 176 -4.96 7.31 3.16
CA PHE A 176 -5.82 7.23 1.98
C PHE A 176 -5.34 6.17 0.98
N PRO A 177 -5.06 4.92 1.42
CA PRO A 177 -4.70 3.85 0.50
C PRO A 177 -5.84 3.62 -0.50
N SER A 178 -5.48 3.45 -1.77
CA SER A 178 -6.44 3.07 -2.82
C SER A 178 -6.90 1.62 -2.64
N TYR A 179 -8.03 1.26 -3.24
CA TYR A 179 -8.49 -0.14 -3.22
C TYR A 179 -7.48 -1.08 -3.86
N GLN A 180 -6.79 -0.61 -4.90
CA GLN A 180 -5.72 -1.36 -5.54
C GLN A 180 -4.53 -1.61 -4.59
N MET A 181 -4.14 -0.60 -3.79
CA MET A 181 -3.09 -0.77 -2.77
C MET A 181 -3.53 -1.77 -1.69
N ILE A 182 -4.76 -1.65 -1.18
CA ILE A 182 -5.31 -2.58 -0.20
C ILE A 182 -5.34 -4.01 -0.77
N LYS A 183 -5.75 -4.17 -2.03
CA LYS A 183 -5.77 -5.45 -2.73
C LYS A 183 -4.37 -6.04 -2.89
N TYR A 184 -3.38 -5.21 -3.21
CA TYR A 184 -1.99 -5.64 -3.29
C TYR A 184 -1.46 -6.09 -1.92
N ASP A 185 -1.66 -5.27 -0.88
CA ASP A 185 -1.14 -5.53 0.46
C ASP A 185 -1.81 -6.74 1.15
N LEU A 186 -3.12 -6.91 0.94
CA LEU A 186 -3.94 -7.85 1.71
C LEU A 186 -4.62 -8.94 0.87
N GLY A 187 -4.57 -8.88 -0.46
CA GLY A 187 -5.30 -9.81 -1.33
C GLY A 187 -6.83 -9.70 -1.25
N LEU A 188 -7.38 -8.58 -0.77
CA LEU A 188 -8.82 -8.35 -0.66
C LEU A 188 -9.41 -7.80 -1.97
N SER A 189 -10.62 -8.24 -2.34
CA SER A 189 -11.35 -7.67 -3.47
C SER A 189 -12.10 -6.39 -3.08
N ASP A 190 -12.37 -5.52 -4.06
CA ASP A 190 -13.10 -4.26 -3.86
C ASP A 190 -14.41 -4.43 -3.07
N GLY A 191 -15.20 -5.45 -3.40
CA GLY A 191 -16.46 -5.73 -2.69
C GLY A 191 -16.27 -6.16 -1.24
N VAL A 192 -15.15 -6.81 -0.90
CA VAL A 192 -14.81 -7.12 0.50
C VAL A 192 -14.35 -5.86 1.24
N ILE A 193 -13.57 -5.01 0.58
CA ILE A 193 -13.13 -3.71 1.13
C ILE A 193 -14.34 -2.83 1.44
N ASP A 194 -15.29 -2.71 0.51
CA ASP A 194 -16.55 -1.99 0.72
C ASP A 194 -17.33 -2.53 1.92
N LYS A 195 -17.50 -3.87 1.98
CA LYS A 195 -18.21 -4.53 3.09
C LYS A 195 -17.52 -4.23 4.43
N TYR A 196 -16.20 -4.31 4.49
CA TYR A 196 -15.45 -4.05 5.72
C TYR A 196 -15.46 -2.58 6.12
N ASN A 197 -15.40 -1.66 5.16
CA ASN A 197 -15.54 -0.22 5.40
C ASN A 197 -16.87 0.13 6.06
N ASN A 198 -17.97 -0.44 5.57
CA ASN A 198 -19.30 -0.23 6.15
C ASN A 198 -19.37 -0.79 7.58
N ILE A 199 -18.96 -2.05 7.78
CA ILE A 199 -18.99 -2.69 9.10
C ILE A 199 -18.13 -1.92 10.12
N LEU A 200 -16.89 -1.55 9.76
CA LEU A 200 -16.02 -0.82 10.68
C LEU A 200 -16.53 0.60 10.98
N SER A 201 -17.25 1.22 10.05
CA SER A 201 -17.89 2.52 10.28
C SER A 201 -19.09 2.39 11.23
N GLU A 202 -19.94 1.37 11.04
CA GLU A 202 -21.08 1.05 11.92
C GLU A 202 -20.63 0.62 13.32
N LEU A 203 -19.50 -0.06 13.42
CA LEU A 203 -18.86 -0.41 14.69
C LEU A 203 -18.07 0.74 15.32
N ASP A 204 -18.12 1.97 14.79
CA ASP A 204 -17.35 3.10 15.34
C ASP A 204 -15.86 2.78 15.52
N MET A 205 -15.27 2.09 14.55
CA MET A 205 -13.83 1.79 14.53
C MET A 205 -13.09 2.82 13.68
N ILE A 206 -13.71 3.24 12.57
CA ILE A 206 -13.15 4.20 11.61
C ILE A 206 -14.21 5.21 11.14
N ARG A 207 -13.73 6.25 10.47
CA ARG A 207 -14.53 7.20 9.69
C ARG A 207 -13.91 7.39 8.32
N ILE A 208 -14.76 7.49 7.31
CA ILE A 208 -14.37 7.52 5.91
C ILE A 208 -14.99 8.74 5.23
N ASP A 209 -14.20 9.45 4.44
CA ASP A 209 -14.69 10.47 3.51
C ASP A 209 -13.84 10.46 2.23
N ASN A 210 -14.28 11.15 1.19
CA ASN A 210 -13.70 11.16 -0.13
C ASN A 210 -13.74 12.58 -0.71
N ALA A 211 -12.73 12.93 -1.52
CA ALA A 211 -12.66 14.23 -2.19
C ALA A 211 -13.73 14.42 -3.31
N GLY A 212 -14.55 13.40 -3.58
CA GLY A 212 -15.56 13.37 -4.63
C GLY A 212 -15.00 12.82 -5.94
N LEU A 213 -15.71 13.07 -7.04
CA LEU A 213 -15.21 12.75 -8.37
C LEU A 213 -14.30 13.85 -8.90
N TRP A 214 -13.39 13.51 -9.80
CA TRP A 214 -12.52 14.45 -10.49
C TRP A 214 -12.36 14.10 -11.97
N TYR A 215 -11.98 15.07 -12.79
CA TYR A 215 -11.55 14.87 -14.18
C TYR A 215 -10.35 15.78 -14.48
N TYR A 216 -9.56 15.46 -15.51
CA TYR A 216 -8.44 16.31 -15.92
C TYR A 216 -8.92 17.59 -16.62
N LYS A 217 -8.28 18.73 -16.35
CA LYS A 217 -8.59 20.00 -17.04
C LYS A 217 -8.47 19.90 -18.56
N SER A 218 -7.55 19.07 -19.06
CA SER A 218 -7.33 18.81 -20.48
C SER A 218 -8.39 17.90 -21.11
N ASP A 219 -9.14 17.14 -20.31
CA ASP A 219 -10.08 16.16 -20.81
C ASP A 219 -11.34 16.83 -21.37
N LYS A 220 -11.42 16.91 -22.69
CA LYS A 220 -12.59 17.43 -23.41
C LYS A 220 -13.87 16.67 -23.06
N ASN A 221 -13.76 15.37 -22.79
CA ASN A 221 -14.90 14.51 -22.47
C ASN A 221 -15.26 14.53 -20.98
N LYS A 222 -14.44 15.18 -20.13
CA LYS A 222 -14.62 15.28 -18.67
C LYS A 222 -14.96 13.93 -18.04
N VAL A 223 -14.24 12.88 -18.43
CA VAL A 223 -14.41 11.53 -17.91
C VAL A 223 -14.09 11.56 -16.43
N VAL A 224 -15.15 11.43 -15.63
CA VAL A 224 -15.06 11.45 -14.17
C VAL A 224 -14.39 10.19 -13.64
N ARG A 225 -13.55 10.39 -12.63
CA ARG A 225 -12.80 9.39 -11.88
C ARG A 225 -13.07 9.61 -10.40
N GLU A 226 -12.99 8.55 -9.60
CA GLU A 226 -13.18 8.65 -8.16
C GLU A 226 -11.88 9.04 -7.46
N SER A 227 -11.97 9.88 -6.43
CA SER A 227 -10.81 10.13 -5.56
C SER A 227 -10.60 8.92 -4.63
N PRO A 228 -9.43 8.73 -4.00
CA PRO A 228 -9.28 7.72 -2.96
C PRO A 228 -10.14 8.06 -1.74
N ASN A 229 -10.53 7.02 -1.00
CA ASN A 229 -11.10 7.16 0.33
C ASN A 229 -10.02 7.59 1.32
N PHE A 230 -10.39 8.48 2.22
CA PHE A 230 -9.62 8.92 3.37
C PHE A 230 -10.18 8.26 4.61
N TYR A 231 -9.30 7.68 5.41
CA TYR A 231 -9.64 6.94 6.61
C TYR A 231 -9.02 7.64 7.82
N THR A 232 -9.79 7.74 8.89
CA THR A 232 -9.28 8.13 10.22
C THR A 232 -9.89 7.20 11.26
N LEU A 233 -9.26 7.09 12.42
CA LEU A 233 -9.87 6.34 13.52
C LEU A 233 -11.04 7.12 14.11
N TYR A 234 -12.05 6.37 14.56
CA TYR A 234 -13.12 6.96 15.34
C TYR A 234 -12.60 7.49 16.68
N THR A 235 -13.17 8.60 17.11
CA THR A 235 -13.06 9.12 18.48
C THR A 235 -14.44 9.62 18.88
N GLU A 236 -14.73 9.60 20.18
CA GLU A 236 -16.03 10.10 20.70
C GLU A 236 -16.24 11.60 20.40
N GLN A 237 -15.14 12.37 20.27
CA GLN A 237 -15.18 13.77 19.88
C GLN A 237 -15.37 13.90 18.36
N GLU A 238 -16.61 14.16 17.95
CA GLU A 238 -17.01 14.21 16.55
C GLU A 238 -16.19 15.21 15.72
N GLU A 239 -15.88 16.35 16.30
CA GLU A 239 -15.08 17.42 15.70
C GLU A 239 -13.68 16.95 15.32
N VAL A 240 -13.08 16.03 16.09
CA VAL A 240 -11.70 15.58 15.87
C VAL A 240 -11.59 14.80 14.57
N TRP A 241 -12.42 13.76 14.40
CA TRP A 241 -12.36 12.94 13.18
C TRP A 241 -12.91 13.69 11.96
N LYS A 242 -13.93 14.54 12.12
CA LYS A 242 -14.41 15.42 11.03
C LYS A 242 -13.33 16.38 10.54
N ASN A 243 -12.62 17.03 11.46
CA ASN A 243 -11.55 17.96 11.11
C ASN A 243 -10.36 17.25 10.44
N ASN A 244 -9.98 16.06 10.92
CA ASN A 244 -8.97 15.23 10.27
C ASN A 244 -9.33 14.96 8.79
N LEU A 245 -10.55 14.47 8.52
CA LEU A 245 -10.98 14.17 7.15
C LEU A 245 -11.09 15.43 6.29
N LYS A 246 -11.69 16.50 6.83
CA LYS A 246 -11.86 17.78 6.12
C LYS A 246 -10.52 18.40 5.70
N GLU A 247 -9.58 18.54 6.64
CA GLU A 247 -8.29 19.16 6.34
C GLU A 247 -7.42 18.27 5.45
N ALA A 248 -7.50 16.95 5.60
CA ALA A 248 -6.83 16.01 4.70
C ALA A 248 -7.34 16.13 3.25
N ILE A 249 -8.65 16.14 3.05
CA ILE A 249 -9.26 16.28 1.71
C ILE A 249 -8.92 17.64 1.11
N LYS A 250 -8.97 18.71 1.91
CA LYS A 250 -8.58 20.06 1.47
C LYS A 250 -7.12 20.11 1.05
N TYR A 251 -6.22 19.51 1.82
CA TYR A 251 -4.81 19.43 1.46
C TYR A 251 -4.61 18.60 0.18
N TYR A 252 -5.25 17.44 0.08
CA TYR A 252 -5.20 16.59 -1.12
C TYR A 252 -5.66 17.34 -2.37
N LYS A 253 -6.80 18.04 -2.33
CA LYS A 253 -7.28 18.80 -3.48
C LYS A 253 -6.32 19.92 -3.92
N LYS A 254 -5.49 20.43 -3.01
CA LYS A 254 -4.54 21.52 -3.25
C LYS A 254 -3.11 21.05 -3.55
N SER A 255 -2.81 19.76 -3.41
CA SER A 255 -1.46 19.26 -3.67
C SER A 255 -1.10 19.37 -5.14
N ASP A 256 0.18 19.57 -5.44
CA ASP A 256 0.66 19.79 -6.81
C ASP A 256 0.32 18.63 -7.75
N ILE A 257 0.33 17.39 -7.23
CA ILE A 257 -0.08 16.18 -7.96
C ILE A 257 -1.54 16.22 -8.46
N ASN A 258 -2.37 17.11 -7.89
CA ASN A 258 -3.78 17.25 -8.22
C ASN A 258 -4.09 18.60 -8.89
N ARG A 259 -3.08 19.42 -9.20
CA ARG A 259 -3.26 20.78 -9.77
C ARG A 259 -4.03 20.79 -11.09
N ASP A 260 -3.91 19.71 -11.88
CA ASP A 260 -4.52 19.57 -13.20
C ASP A 260 -5.88 18.85 -13.13
N LYS A 261 -6.37 18.57 -11.93
CA LYS A 261 -7.68 17.95 -11.69
C LYS A 261 -8.73 19.00 -11.35
N VAL A 262 -9.95 18.78 -11.81
CA VAL A 262 -11.14 19.51 -11.37
C VAL A 262 -11.98 18.58 -10.52
N PHE A 263 -12.12 18.90 -9.24
CA PHE A 263 -12.94 18.14 -8.31
C PHE A 263 -14.41 18.60 -8.38
N THR A 264 -15.31 17.65 -8.34
CA THR A 264 -16.76 17.86 -8.32
C THR A 264 -17.31 17.53 -6.93
N ASN A 265 -18.36 18.23 -6.50
CA ASN A 265 -18.96 18.04 -5.18
C ASN A 265 -19.86 16.79 -5.08
N THR A 266 -19.97 15.99 -6.14
CA THR A 266 -20.81 14.79 -6.17
C THR A 266 -20.06 13.58 -5.64
N ARG A 267 -20.69 12.84 -4.71
CA ARG A 267 -20.21 11.55 -4.17
C ARG A 267 -20.81 10.34 -4.89
N GLN A 268 -21.82 10.52 -5.75
CA GLN A 268 -22.45 9.40 -6.46
C GLN A 268 -21.58 8.97 -7.64
N TYR A 269 -20.57 8.15 -7.35
CA TYR A 269 -19.95 7.32 -8.37
C TYR A 269 -20.83 6.09 -8.60
N LYS A 270 -21.31 5.89 -9.83
CA LYS A 270 -21.62 4.54 -10.31
C LYS A 270 -20.32 4.03 -10.91
N ASN A 271 -19.66 3.15 -10.18
CA ASN A 271 -18.50 2.43 -10.67
C ASN A 271 -18.87 1.85 -12.04
N ASN A 272 -18.07 2.20 -13.05
CA ASN A 272 -18.32 1.98 -14.48
C ASN A 272 -19.06 3.14 -15.16
N ASN A 273 -18.34 3.93 -15.96
CA ASN A 273 -18.89 4.92 -16.89
C ASN A 273 -19.62 4.17 -18.03
N LYS A 274 -20.70 3.43 -17.68
CA LYS A 274 -21.37 2.42 -18.51
C LYS A 274 -21.76 2.94 -19.88
N ASN A 275 -22.07 4.23 -19.97
CA ASN A 275 -22.38 4.89 -21.24
C ASN A 275 -21.16 5.00 -22.14
N ILE A 276 -20.01 5.43 -21.59
CA ILE A 276 -18.75 5.52 -22.34
C ILE A 276 -18.23 4.12 -22.67
N ASN A 277 -18.19 3.21 -21.70
CA ASN A 277 -17.71 1.85 -21.92
C ASN A 277 -18.64 1.08 -22.88
N GLY A 278 -19.96 1.25 -22.75
CA GLY A 278 -20.94 0.71 -23.68
C GLY A 278 -20.79 1.30 -25.09
N PHE A 279 -20.52 2.59 -25.21
CA PHE A 279 -20.21 3.23 -26.49
C PHE A 279 -18.94 2.63 -27.11
N ILE A 280 -17.86 2.51 -26.34
CA ILE A 280 -16.58 1.94 -26.80
C ILE A 280 -16.80 0.51 -27.31
N SER A 281 -17.41 -0.36 -26.51
CA SER A 281 -17.66 -1.75 -26.90
C SER A 281 -18.54 -1.84 -28.15
N ARG A 282 -19.58 -0.99 -28.25
CA ARG A 282 -20.48 -0.96 -29.41
C ARG A 282 -19.76 -0.51 -30.67
N VAL A 283 -18.95 0.55 -30.61
CA VAL A 283 -18.22 1.05 -31.79
C VAL A 283 -17.11 0.10 -32.19
N GLU A 284 -16.43 -0.56 -31.24
CA GLU A 284 -15.45 -1.63 -31.57
C GLU A 284 -16.09 -2.82 -32.27
N GLN A 285 -17.30 -3.21 -31.86
CA GLN A 285 -18.08 -4.20 -32.57
C GLN A 285 -18.40 -3.73 -34.00
N LEU A 286 -18.95 -2.52 -34.16
CA LEU A 286 -19.27 -1.96 -35.48
C LEU A 286 -18.03 -1.81 -36.37
N LYS A 287 -16.86 -1.51 -35.79
CA LYS A 287 -15.58 -1.45 -36.49
C LYS A 287 -15.19 -2.82 -37.05
N ARG A 288 -15.32 -3.89 -36.25
CA ARG A 288 -15.07 -5.28 -36.72
C ARG A 288 -16.05 -5.71 -37.80
N GLU A 289 -17.29 -5.25 -37.73
CA GLU A 289 -18.34 -5.55 -38.72
C GLU A 289 -18.25 -4.67 -39.99
N GLY A 290 -17.32 -3.71 -40.06
CA GLY A 290 -17.21 -2.77 -41.18
C GLY A 290 -18.35 -1.75 -41.28
N LYS A 291 -19.10 -1.53 -40.18
CA LYS A 291 -20.30 -0.68 -40.11
C LYS A 291 -20.10 0.61 -39.30
N ALA A 292 -18.92 0.84 -38.74
CA ALA A 292 -18.63 2.03 -37.96
C ALA A 292 -18.50 3.26 -38.87
N THR A 293 -19.18 4.34 -38.51
CA THR A 293 -19.06 5.63 -39.21
C THR A 293 -17.75 6.35 -38.84
N PRO A 294 -17.24 7.26 -39.70
CA PRO A 294 -16.06 8.08 -39.37
C PRO A 294 -16.19 8.85 -38.06
N GLU A 295 -17.35 9.47 -37.80
CA GLU A 295 -17.63 10.21 -36.57
C GLU A 295 -17.59 9.31 -35.32
N GLN A 296 -18.10 8.07 -35.42
CA GLN A 296 -18.02 7.10 -34.33
C GLN A 296 -16.57 6.67 -34.05
N LEU A 297 -15.75 6.52 -35.09
CA LEU A 297 -14.33 6.15 -34.96
C LEU A 297 -13.51 7.29 -34.36
N GLU A 298 -13.79 8.54 -34.74
CA GLU A 298 -13.18 9.73 -34.14
C GLU A 298 -13.53 9.82 -32.65
N LYS A 299 -14.81 9.75 -32.31
CA LYS A 299 -15.28 9.78 -30.92
C LYS A 299 -14.78 8.59 -30.08
N LEU A 300 -14.61 7.42 -30.69
CA LEU A 300 -13.95 6.26 -30.07
C LEU A 300 -12.49 6.58 -29.72
N SER A 301 -11.76 7.22 -30.63
CA SER A 301 -10.37 7.65 -30.41
C SER A 301 -10.29 8.69 -29.27
N GLU A 302 -11.21 9.66 -29.25
CA GLU A 302 -11.29 10.65 -28.18
C GLU A 302 -11.61 10.02 -26.82
N TYR A 303 -12.61 9.14 -26.72
CA TYR A 303 -12.92 8.48 -25.45
C TYR A 303 -11.79 7.55 -25.00
N LYS A 304 -11.13 6.85 -25.91
CA LYS A 304 -9.92 6.09 -25.58
C LYS A 304 -8.82 6.99 -25.06
N LYS A 305 -8.60 8.18 -25.65
CA LYS A 305 -7.64 9.16 -25.12
C LYS A 305 -8.05 9.70 -23.74
N SER A 306 -9.33 9.90 -23.44
CA SER A 306 -9.78 10.36 -22.12
C SER A 306 -9.73 9.28 -21.03
N ILE A 307 -10.02 8.03 -21.38
CA ILE A 307 -9.89 6.87 -20.48
C ILE A 307 -8.42 6.50 -20.28
N HIS A 308 -7.62 6.58 -21.34
CA HIS A 308 -6.18 6.36 -21.35
C HIS A 308 -5.38 7.67 -21.30
N GLU A 309 -5.94 8.76 -20.77
CA GLU A 309 -5.16 9.89 -20.25
C GLU A 309 -4.51 9.36 -18.96
N ASP A 310 -3.61 8.39 -19.16
CA ASP A 310 -2.33 8.35 -18.51
C ASP A 310 -1.63 9.61 -19.02
N SER A 311 -1.35 10.54 -18.13
CA SER A 311 -0.40 11.62 -18.35
C SER A 311 0.76 11.11 -19.21
N THR A 312 1.09 11.82 -20.30
CA THR A 312 2.24 11.45 -21.14
C THR A 312 3.47 11.26 -20.26
N ILE A 313 4.39 10.36 -20.64
CA ILE A 313 5.66 10.16 -19.89
C ILE A 313 6.32 11.52 -19.60
N GLU A 314 6.32 12.41 -20.59
CA GLU A 314 6.80 13.78 -20.42
C GLU A 314 6.07 14.57 -19.32
N THR A 315 4.74 14.50 -19.27
CA THR A 315 3.94 15.17 -18.23
C THR A 315 4.22 14.57 -16.84
N LEU A 316 4.31 13.24 -16.75
CA LEU A 316 4.62 12.52 -15.51
C LEU A 316 5.97 12.94 -14.94
N LEU A 317 6.98 12.97 -15.79
CA LEU A 317 8.32 13.37 -15.41
C LEU A 317 8.35 14.87 -15.05
N ASN A 318 7.73 15.74 -15.82
CA ASN A 318 7.64 17.16 -15.48
C ASN A 318 7.00 17.45 -14.10
N GLN A 319 6.15 16.55 -13.60
CA GLN A 319 5.44 16.70 -12.33
C GLN A 319 6.12 16.00 -11.15
N ASN A 320 7.12 15.14 -11.38
CA ASN A 320 7.75 14.28 -10.36
C ASN A 320 9.27 14.31 -10.51
N VAL A 321 9.88 15.46 -10.21
CA VAL A 321 11.32 15.69 -10.38
C VAL A 321 12.13 14.73 -9.50
N ASN A 322 13.14 14.07 -10.09
CA ASN A 322 14.02 13.09 -9.46
C ASN A 322 13.35 11.78 -9.01
N ILE A 323 12.17 11.45 -9.54
CA ILE A 323 11.50 10.18 -9.24
C ILE A 323 11.46 9.35 -10.54
N PRO A 324 12.02 8.12 -10.56
CA PRO A 324 11.93 7.22 -11.71
C PRO A 324 10.48 6.99 -12.15
N LEU A 325 10.29 6.79 -13.44
CA LEU A 325 8.99 6.61 -14.08
C LEU A 325 8.33 5.32 -13.58
N SER A 326 9.10 4.25 -13.38
CA SER A 326 8.61 3.05 -12.70
C SER A 326 8.03 3.36 -11.32
N GLU A 327 8.72 4.18 -10.53
CA GLU A 327 8.27 4.59 -9.21
C GLU A 327 7.04 5.49 -9.26
N ILE A 328 6.96 6.41 -10.22
CA ILE A 328 5.76 7.22 -10.47
C ILE A 328 4.56 6.31 -10.80
N TYR A 329 4.73 5.33 -11.69
CA TYR A 329 3.67 4.39 -12.04
C TYR A 329 3.24 3.50 -10.87
N MET A 330 4.19 3.09 -10.02
CA MET A 330 3.89 2.35 -8.80
C MET A 330 3.08 3.18 -7.80
N ASN A 331 3.51 4.42 -7.57
CA ASN A 331 2.95 5.25 -6.50
C ASN A 331 1.58 5.84 -6.87
N TYR A 332 1.33 6.07 -8.15
CA TYR A 332 0.17 6.85 -8.59
C TYR A 332 -0.74 6.15 -9.61
N PHE A 333 -0.31 5.02 -10.19
CA PHE A 333 -1.01 4.40 -11.32
C PHE A 333 -1.14 2.87 -11.19
N ASN A 334 -0.45 2.08 -12.04
CA ASN A 334 -0.63 0.64 -12.17
C ASN A 334 0.72 -0.10 -12.16
N SER A 335 0.79 -1.18 -11.39
CA SER A 335 1.97 -2.02 -11.22
C SER A 335 2.46 -2.63 -12.53
N SER A 336 1.58 -3.07 -13.44
CA SER A 336 2.04 -3.66 -14.71
C SER A 336 2.85 -2.67 -15.58
N LYS A 337 2.55 -1.37 -15.49
CA LYS A 337 3.37 -0.34 -16.14
C LYS A 337 4.62 -0.01 -15.33
N SER A 338 4.52 -0.01 -14.00
CA SER A 338 5.69 0.11 -13.12
C SER A 338 6.73 -0.95 -13.47
N ASP A 339 6.33 -2.23 -13.52
CA ASP A 339 7.21 -3.36 -13.83
C ASP A 339 7.87 -3.19 -15.18
N LYS A 340 7.07 -2.87 -16.22
CA LYS A 340 7.59 -2.59 -17.57
C LYS A 340 8.65 -1.48 -17.57
N TYR A 341 8.40 -0.37 -16.88
CA TYR A 341 9.32 0.76 -16.87
C TYR A 341 10.53 0.50 -15.98
N TYR A 342 10.38 -0.29 -14.92
CA TYR A 342 11.49 -0.70 -14.06
C TYR A 342 12.46 -1.60 -14.82
N ASP A 343 11.93 -2.60 -15.54
CA ASP A 343 12.73 -3.46 -16.41
C ASP A 343 13.47 -2.62 -17.46
N LEU A 344 12.78 -1.68 -18.10
CA LEU A 344 13.39 -0.78 -19.08
C LEU A 344 14.49 0.10 -18.47
N GLU A 345 14.23 0.70 -17.30
CA GLU A 345 15.19 1.57 -16.60
C GLU A 345 16.45 0.82 -16.19
N ASN A 346 16.30 -0.42 -15.71
CA ASN A 346 17.40 -1.32 -15.39
C ASN A 346 18.18 -1.75 -16.64
N GLU A 347 17.49 -2.20 -17.69
CA GLU A 347 18.12 -2.64 -18.93
C GLU A 347 18.92 -1.53 -19.62
N LEU A 348 18.49 -0.27 -19.46
CA LEU A 348 19.19 0.91 -19.98
C LEU A 348 20.30 1.42 -19.05
N GLY A 349 20.38 0.93 -17.81
CA GLY A 349 21.34 1.40 -16.80
C GLY A 349 21.06 2.83 -16.31
N LEU A 350 19.77 3.21 -16.21
CA LEU A 350 19.35 4.53 -15.75
C LEU A 350 19.22 4.64 -14.23
N ILE A 351 19.00 3.51 -13.56
CA ILE A 351 18.88 3.38 -12.11
C ILE A 351 19.90 2.38 -11.54
N ASP A 352 20.26 2.56 -10.28
CA ASP A 352 21.10 1.61 -9.53
C ASP A 352 20.26 0.49 -8.90
N ASN A 353 20.95 -0.43 -8.21
CA ASN A 353 20.30 -1.58 -7.57
C ASN A 353 19.31 -1.18 -6.46
N ASP A 354 19.44 0.03 -5.91
CA ASP A 354 18.55 0.57 -4.89
C ASP A 354 17.42 1.42 -5.51
N GLY A 355 17.36 1.50 -6.85
CA GLY A 355 16.34 2.21 -7.61
C GLY A 355 16.59 3.72 -7.76
N TYR A 356 17.76 4.23 -7.38
CA TYR A 356 18.11 5.64 -7.53
C TYR A 356 18.67 5.95 -8.93
N LEU A 357 18.41 7.16 -9.42
CA LEU A 357 18.90 7.61 -10.73
C LEU A 357 20.43 7.72 -10.77
N ILE A 358 21.05 7.07 -11.75
CA ILE A 358 22.51 7.12 -11.99
C ILE A 358 22.89 8.39 -12.78
N VAL A 359 21.97 8.87 -13.62
CA VAL A 359 22.13 10.06 -14.46
C VAL A 359 21.32 11.23 -13.92
N GLU A 360 21.70 12.47 -14.26
CA GLU A 360 20.91 13.63 -13.84
C GLU A 360 19.52 13.65 -14.48
N TRP A 361 18.59 14.31 -13.79
CA TRP A 361 17.17 14.32 -14.11
C TRP A 361 16.84 14.72 -15.54
N ASP A 362 17.47 15.77 -16.05
CA ASP A 362 17.18 16.27 -17.40
C ASP A 362 17.59 15.24 -18.48
N TYR A 363 18.69 14.52 -18.24
CA TYR A 363 19.16 13.47 -19.12
C TYR A 363 18.27 12.22 -19.03
N TYR A 364 17.94 11.78 -17.81
CA TYR A 364 16.98 10.70 -17.57
C TYR A 364 15.65 10.97 -18.29
N LYS A 365 15.11 12.17 -18.10
CA LYS A 365 13.86 12.59 -18.72
C LYS A 365 13.95 12.58 -20.24
N TRP A 366 15.05 13.06 -20.81
CA TRP A 366 15.26 13.01 -22.26
C TRP A 366 15.24 11.56 -22.78
N VAL A 367 15.91 10.63 -22.11
CA VAL A 367 15.90 9.20 -22.50
C VAL A 367 14.49 8.64 -22.45
N MET A 368 13.78 8.79 -21.33
CA MET A 368 12.46 8.18 -21.15
C MET A 368 11.39 8.73 -22.09
N ILE A 369 11.54 9.98 -22.55
CA ILE A 369 10.61 10.60 -23.52
C ILE A 369 10.90 10.14 -24.95
N ASN A 370 12.17 9.95 -25.31
CA ASN A 370 12.58 9.74 -26.70
C ASN A 370 12.90 8.27 -27.05
N TYR A 371 12.95 7.39 -26.04
CA TYR A 371 13.28 5.98 -26.22
C TYR A 371 12.30 5.24 -27.14
N THR A 372 12.86 4.39 -28.00
CA THR A 372 12.11 3.42 -28.83
C THR A 372 12.87 2.09 -28.86
N ASP A 373 12.15 0.96 -28.81
CA ASP A 373 12.73 -0.39 -28.68
C ASP A 373 13.72 -0.72 -29.81
N ASP A 374 13.46 -0.23 -31.03
CA ASP A 374 14.32 -0.40 -32.22
C ASP A 374 15.69 0.29 -32.10
N LYS A 375 15.85 1.18 -31.11
CA LYS A 375 17.08 1.95 -30.85
C LYS A 375 17.72 1.63 -29.51
N LYS A 376 17.40 0.48 -28.90
CA LYS A 376 17.91 0.09 -27.57
C LYS A 376 19.44 0.22 -27.45
N ASP A 377 20.20 -0.34 -28.39
CA ASP A 377 21.66 -0.30 -28.36
C ASP A 377 22.22 1.13 -28.49
N TYR A 378 21.54 2.00 -29.25
CA TYR A 378 21.92 3.40 -29.36
C TYR A 378 21.80 4.11 -28.01
N TYR A 379 20.68 3.93 -27.30
CA TYR A 379 20.47 4.57 -26.00
C TYR A 379 21.42 4.04 -24.93
N ILE A 380 21.66 2.72 -24.86
CA ILE A 380 22.65 2.13 -23.94
C ILE A 380 24.04 2.75 -24.16
N ASN A 381 24.46 2.92 -25.43
CA ASN A 381 25.74 3.53 -25.75
C ASN A 381 25.80 5.02 -25.37
N CYS A 382 24.72 5.77 -25.61
CA CYS A 382 24.60 7.18 -25.20
C CYS A 382 24.71 7.34 -23.68
N ILE A 383 23.99 6.52 -22.91
CA ILE A 383 23.98 6.56 -21.43
C ILE A 383 25.38 6.22 -20.89
N ASN A 384 25.98 5.12 -21.37
CA ASN A 384 27.32 4.71 -20.95
C ASN A 384 28.39 5.77 -21.25
N LYS A 385 28.32 6.41 -22.43
CA LYS A 385 29.22 7.51 -22.77
C LYS A 385 29.01 8.69 -21.83
N HIS A 386 27.77 9.06 -21.57
CA HIS A 386 27.41 10.18 -20.70
C HIS A 386 27.93 10.00 -19.27
N ILE A 387 27.79 8.79 -18.70
CA ILE A 387 28.32 8.43 -17.39
C ILE A 387 29.86 8.57 -17.36
N LYS A 388 30.58 8.01 -18.35
CA LYS A 388 32.05 8.10 -18.45
C LYS A 388 32.55 9.54 -18.61
N ASP A 389 31.86 10.35 -19.41
CA ASP A 389 32.21 11.76 -19.63
C ASP A 389 32.01 12.60 -18.36
N LYS A 390 31.08 12.21 -17.48
CA LYS A 390 30.87 12.85 -16.18
C LYS A 390 31.94 12.46 -15.16
N GLU A 391 32.28 11.17 -15.08
CA GLU A 391 33.34 10.66 -14.19
C GLU A 391 34.72 11.25 -14.51
N SER A 392 35.04 11.39 -15.80
CA SER A 392 36.31 12.01 -16.25
C SER A 392 36.38 13.51 -15.90
N LYS A 393 35.27 14.24 -16.00
CA LYS A 393 35.20 15.65 -15.55
C LYS A 393 35.37 15.81 -14.05
N ILE A 394 34.80 14.92 -13.23
CA ILE A 394 34.96 14.95 -11.77
C ILE A 394 36.42 14.68 -11.37
N LYS A 395 37.09 13.71 -12.01
CA LYS A 395 38.53 13.45 -11.80
C LYS A 395 39.41 14.64 -12.17
N HIS A 396 39.09 15.37 -13.24
CA HIS A 396 39.85 16.56 -13.65
C HIS A 396 39.66 17.77 -12.72
N ILE A 397 38.54 17.89 -12.00
CA ILE A 397 38.31 18.95 -11.02
C ILE A 397 39.03 18.64 -9.69
N GLY A 398 39.03 17.37 -9.26
CA GLY A 398 39.76 16.92 -8.06
C GLY A 398 41.28 17.09 -8.15
N LEU A 399 41.84 17.02 -9.36
CA LEU A 399 43.28 17.25 -9.64
C LEU A 399 43.67 18.72 -9.79
N ARG A 400 42.71 19.66 -9.83
CA ARG A 400 42.99 21.12 -9.85
C ARG A 400 42.90 21.78 -8.48
N ASN A 401 42.40 21.06 -7.47
CA ASN A 401 42.26 21.52 -6.09
C ASN A 401 43.26 20.84 -5.13
N LEU A 402 44.31 20.23 -5.68
CA LEU A 402 45.56 19.86 -5.03
C LEU A 402 46.68 20.61 -5.76
#